data_AF-A0A3A6K6C9-F1
#
_entry.id   AF-A0A3A6K6C9-F1
#
_cell.length_a   1.000
_cell.length_b   1.000
_cell.length_c   1.000
_cell.angle_alpha   90.00
_cell.angle_beta   90.00
_cell.angle_gamma   90.00
#
_symmetry.space_group_name_H-M   'P 1'
#
loop_
_entity.id
_entity.type
_entity.pdbx_description
1 polymer ?
#
loop_
_entity_poly.entity_id
_entity_poly.type
_entity_poly.pdbx_seq_one_letter_code
_entity_poly.pdbx_strand_id
1 'polypeptide(L)'
;MKLGIIRCMQTEDYCPGSRDFRTIRERKGAFMGEDDIQLVGFINCGGCPGKKAVLRARSLVEQGADTIAFASCISKGTPIGYPCPFAKRMRELVQKEVGDGVRILDYTHDAGPEPETSQK
;
A
#
# COMPACT_ATOMS: atom_id res chain seq x y z
N MET A 1 -11.72 1.57 9.21
CA MET A 1 -10.99 0.81 8.19
C MET A 1 -9.95 -0.10 8.83
N LYS A 2 -9.92 -1.38 8.48
CA LYS A 2 -8.85 -2.31 8.84
C LYS A 2 -7.91 -2.51 7.64
N LEU A 3 -6.79 -1.81 7.68
CA LEU A 3 -5.91 -1.61 6.54
C LEU A 3 -4.74 -2.61 6.54
N GLY A 4 -4.61 -3.38 5.47
CA GLY A 4 -3.38 -4.07 5.10
C GLY A 4 -2.64 -3.30 4.00
N ILE A 5 -1.32 -3.20 4.08
CA ILE A 5 -0.51 -2.52 3.06
C ILE A 5 0.47 -3.49 2.40
N ILE A 6 0.48 -3.48 1.07
CA ILE A 6 1.45 -4.20 0.25
C ILE A 6 2.41 -3.20 -0.40
N ARG A 7 3.71 -3.32 -0.12
CA ARG A 7 4.77 -2.46 -0.67
C ARG A 7 5.66 -3.19 -1.68
N CYS A 8 6.50 -2.45 -2.40
CA CYS A 8 7.49 -3.05 -3.29
C CYS A 8 8.62 -3.70 -2.49
N MET A 9 9.01 -4.92 -2.87
CA MET A 9 10.17 -5.61 -2.29
C MET A 9 11.48 -4.90 -2.67
N GLN A 10 11.57 -4.33 -3.88
CA GLN A 10 12.78 -3.65 -4.37
C GLN A 10 13.10 -2.32 -3.66
N THR A 11 12.23 -1.87 -2.76
CA THR A 11 12.46 -0.64 -2.00
C THR A 11 12.50 -0.89 -0.49
N GLU A 12 12.32 -2.13 -0.04
CA GLU A 12 12.17 -2.44 1.39
C GLU A 12 13.48 -2.35 2.17
N ASP A 13 14.59 -2.55 1.50
CA ASP A 13 15.94 -2.54 2.01
C ASP A 13 16.39 -1.14 2.45
N TYR A 14 15.85 -0.07 1.86
CA TYR A 14 16.23 1.30 2.21
C TYR A 14 15.05 2.24 2.55
N CYS A 15 13.84 1.99 2.06
CA CYS A 15 12.67 2.79 2.44
C CYS A 15 11.97 2.10 3.62
N PRO A 16 11.86 2.71 4.81
CA PRO A 16 11.19 2.08 5.96
C PRO A 16 9.65 2.14 5.90
N GLY A 17 9.07 2.88 4.95
CA GLY A 17 7.61 3.10 4.90
C GLY A 17 7.12 4.20 5.85
N SER A 18 8.01 4.99 6.47
CA SER A 18 7.64 6.03 7.44
C SER A 18 6.62 7.04 6.92
N ARG A 19 6.67 7.35 5.61
CA ARG A 19 5.68 8.24 4.98
C ARG A 19 4.32 7.58 4.84
N ASP A 20 4.26 6.28 4.54
CA ASP A 20 3.00 5.53 4.52
C ASP A 20 2.32 5.63 5.90
N PHE A 21 3.06 5.35 6.98
CA PHE A 21 2.55 5.42 8.35
C PHE A 21 2.16 6.84 8.78
N ARG A 22 2.96 7.85 8.39
CA ARG A 22 2.62 9.26 8.62
C ARG A 22 1.31 9.62 7.92
N THR A 23 1.13 9.20 6.67
CA THR A 23 -0.05 9.51 5.85
C THR A 23 -1.32 8.88 6.44
N ILE A 24 -1.21 7.67 7.00
CA ILE A 24 -2.29 7.04 7.80
C ILE A 24 -2.63 7.91 9.02
N ARG A 25 -1.62 8.28 9.81
CA ARG A 25 -1.80 9.09 11.03
C ARG A 25 -2.39 10.47 10.73
N GLU A 26 -2.06 11.06 9.60
CA GLU A 26 -2.53 12.40 9.21
C GLU A 26 -3.80 12.37 8.36
N ARG A 27 -4.33 11.19 8.02
CA ARG A 27 -5.51 11.02 7.16
C ARG A 27 -5.36 11.79 5.84
N LYS A 28 -4.19 11.67 5.24
CA LYS A 28 -3.83 12.31 3.95
C LYS A 28 -3.79 11.28 2.82
N GLY A 29 -3.59 11.75 1.59
CA GLY A 29 -3.44 10.88 0.42
C GLY A 29 -4.66 9.97 0.23
N ALA A 30 -4.44 8.67 0.10
CA ALA A 30 -5.51 7.70 -0.12
C ALA A 30 -6.43 7.49 1.10
N PHE A 31 -6.08 8.08 2.26
CA PHE A 31 -6.79 7.92 3.53
C PHE A 31 -7.60 9.15 3.94
N MET A 32 -7.76 10.13 3.05
CA MET A 32 -8.60 11.31 3.32
C MET A 32 -10.06 10.91 3.53
N GLY A 33 -10.67 11.45 4.59
CA GLY A 33 -12.06 11.19 4.95
C GLY A 33 -12.30 9.87 5.70
N GLU A 34 -11.24 9.13 6.02
CA GLU A 34 -11.33 7.94 6.87
C GLU A 34 -11.20 8.35 8.35
N ASP A 35 -12.22 8.05 9.16
CA ASP A 35 -12.27 8.46 10.57
C ASP A 35 -11.31 7.62 11.45
N ASP A 36 -11.37 6.30 11.31
CA ASP A 36 -10.54 5.35 12.07
C ASP A 36 -9.83 4.37 11.14
N ILE A 37 -8.52 4.22 11.32
CA ILE A 37 -7.66 3.35 10.52
C ILE A 37 -6.83 2.50 11.46
N GLN A 38 -7.16 1.21 11.50
CA GLN A 38 -6.37 0.20 12.16
C GLN A 38 -5.44 -0.46 11.14
N LEU A 39 -4.12 -0.30 11.30
CA LEU A 39 -3.16 -1.03 10.49
C LEU A 39 -3.12 -2.51 10.95
N VAL A 40 -3.54 -3.42 10.08
CA VAL A 40 -3.50 -4.87 10.29
C VAL A 40 -2.10 -5.42 9.97
N GLY A 41 -1.48 -4.93 8.91
CA GLY A 41 -0.15 -5.38 8.53
C GLY A 41 0.46 -4.55 7.41
N PHE A 42 1.79 -4.61 7.33
CA PHE A 42 2.59 -3.93 6.31
C PHE A 42 3.64 -4.91 5.79
N ILE A 43 3.53 -5.30 4.52
CA ILE A 43 4.30 -6.41 3.94
C ILE A 43 4.71 -6.12 2.50
N ASN A 44 5.83 -6.67 2.04
CA ASN A 44 6.22 -6.54 0.64
C ASN A 44 5.39 -7.43 -0.32
N CYS A 45 5.45 -7.14 -1.61
CA CYS A 45 4.76 -7.88 -2.67
C CYS A 45 5.38 -9.27 -2.97
N GLY A 46 6.52 -9.60 -2.35
CA GLY A 46 7.26 -10.84 -2.55
C GLY A 46 8.07 -10.93 -3.84
N GLY A 47 8.35 -9.79 -4.48
CA GLY A 47 9.26 -9.67 -5.62
C GLY A 47 8.59 -9.79 -6.98
N CYS A 48 9.30 -9.37 -8.03
CA CYS A 48 8.81 -9.41 -9.42
C CYS A 48 8.60 -10.86 -9.88
N PRO A 49 7.47 -11.20 -10.55
CA PRO A 49 6.46 -10.31 -11.13
C PRO A 49 5.21 -10.11 -10.24
N GLY A 50 5.33 -10.17 -8.92
CA GLY A 50 4.24 -9.88 -7.97
C GLY A 50 3.32 -11.06 -7.66
N LYS A 51 3.68 -12.29 -8.06
CA LYS A 51 2.83 -13.50 -7.86
C LYS A 51 2.53 -13.77 -6.39
N LYS A 52 3.47 -13.48 -5.49
CA LYS A 52 3.30 -13.70 -4.04
C LYS A 52 2.39 -12.68 -3.37
N ALA A 53 2.11 -11.53 -4.02
CA ALA A 53 1.23 -10.50 -3.47
C ALA A 53 -0.19 -11.03 -3.20
N VAL A 54 -0.66 -11.97 -4.02
CA VAL A 54 -1.94 -12.70 -3.83
C VAL A 54 -1.98 -13.39 -2.47
N LEU A 55 -0.94 -14.16 -2.14
CA LEU A 55 -0.83 -14.85 -0.85
C LEU A 55 -0.69 -13.87 0.32
N ARG A 56 -0.05 -12.71 0.10
CA ARG A 56 0.06 -11.66 1.13
C ARG A 56 -1.28 -10.99 1.40
N ALA A 57 -2.03 -10.68 0.35
CA ALA A 57 -3.36 -10.10 0.46
C ALA A 57 -4.31 -11.05 1.19
N ARG A 58 -4.32 -12.34 0.83
CA ARG A 58 -5.09 -13.36 1.55
C ARG A 58 -4.75 -13.38 3.05
N SER A 59 -3.45 -13.44 3.38
CA SER A 59 -3.02 -13.47 4.78
C SER A 59 -3.40 -12.20 5.57
N LEU A 60 -3.40 -11.03 4.93
CA LEU A 60 -3.88 -9.78 5.54
C LEU A 60 -5.39 -9.83 5.82
N VAL A 61 -6.18 -10.34 4.87
CA VAL A 61 -7.64 -10.51 5.02
C VAL A 61 -7.97 -11.54 6.09
N GLU A 62 -7.25 -12.67 6.14
CA GLU A 62 -7.38 -13.69 7.21
C GLU A 62 -7.08 -13.11 8.61
N GLN A 63 -6.20 -12.10 8.68
CA GLN A 63 -5.90 -11.34 9.91
C GLN A 63 -6.89 -10.18 10.17
N GLY A 64 -7.92 -10.05 9.34
CA GLY A 64 -9.02 -9.12 9.53
C GLY A 64 -8.93 -7.81 8.75
N ALA A 65 -8.04 -7.69 7.76
CA ALA A 65 -8.05 -6.53 6.86
C ALA A 65 -9.33 -6.52 6.01
N ASP A 66 -10.04 -5.39 6.01
CA ASP A 66 -11.17 -5.10 5.13
C ASP A 66 -10.76 -4.26 3.90
N THR A 67 -9.53 -3.72 3.93
CA THR A 67 -8.98 -2.87 2.90
C THR A 67 -7.51 -3.23 2.65
N ILE A 68 -7.11 -3.35 1.39
CA ILE A 68 -5.71 -3.52 0.99
C ILE A 68 -5.26 -2.29 0.21
N ALA A 69 -4.18 -1.64 0.66
CA ALA A 69 -3.52 -0.58 -0.09
C ALA A 69 -2.22 -1.09 -0.74
N PHE A 70 -2.07 -0.86 -2.04
CA PHE A 70 -0.76 -0.89 -2.67
C PHE A 70 -0.02 0.41 -2.33
N ALA A 71 1.15 0.30 -1.70
CA ALA A 71 1.94 1.47 -1.34
C ALA A 71 2.41 2.22 -2.60
N SER A 72 2.66 3.52 -2.46
CA SER A 72 3.04 4.40 -3.57
C SER A 72 4.34 3.99 -4.28
N CYS A 73 5.19 3.18 -3.66
CA CYS A 73 6.35 2.58 -4.33
C CYS A 73 5.98 1.61 -5.46
N ILE A 74 4.78 1.01 -5.43
CA ILE A 74 4.31 0.11 -6.48
C ILE A 74 3.68 0.91 -7.63
N SER A 75 2.71 1.76 -7.32
CA SER A 75 1.90 2.46 -8.33
C SER A 75 2.51 3.77 -8.82
N LYS A 76 3.14 4.53 -7.93
CA LYS A 76 3.77 5.84 -8.23
C LYS A 76 5.29 5.77 -8.31
N GLY A 77 5.91 4.63 -8.04
CA GLY A 77 7.36 4.41 -8.17
C GLY A 77 8.23 5.15 -7.17
N THR A 78 7.65 5.81 -6.17
CA THR A 78 8.42 6.59 -5.18
C THR A 78 9.03 5.66 -4.13
N PRO A 79 10.32 5.79 -3.77
CA PRO A 79 11.19 6.93 -4.07
C PRO A 79 12.18 6.72 -5.24
N ILE A 80 12.25 5.54 -5.87
CA ILE A 80 13.16 5.28 -7.00
C ILE A 80 12.76 5.96 -8.32
N GLY A 81 11.57 6.55 -8.41
CA GLY A 81 11.04 7.12 -9.66
C GLY A 81 10.66 6.08 -10.71
N TYR A 82 10.52 4.80 -10.31
CA TYR A 82 10.25 3.68 -11.21
C TYR A 82 9.00 2.91 -10.77
N PRO A 83 7.83 3.19 -11.35
CA PRO A 83 6.60 2.45 -11.07
C PRO A 83 6.73 0.97 -11.45
N CYS A 84 6.08 0.09 -10.69
CA CYS A 84 6.12 -1.34 -10.95
C CYS A 84 5.41 -1.66 -12.29
N PRO A 85 6.08 -2.30 -13.26
CA PRO A 85 5.47 -2.66 -14.54
C PRO A 85 4.36 -3.70 -14.40
N PHE A 86 4.34 -4.42 -13.26
CA PHE A 86 3.33 -5.43 -12.95
C PHE A 86 2.18 -4.90 -12.08
N ALA A 87 2.17 -3.62 -11.71
CA ALA A 87 1.19 -3.05 -10.76
C ALA A 87 -0.26 -3.37 -11.15
N LYS A 88 -0.64 -3.08 -12.41
CA LYS A 88 -2.01 -3.34 -12.91
C LYS A 88 -2.39 -4.81 -12.78
N ARG A 89 -1.56 -5.71 -13.29
CA ARG A 89 -1.84 -7.14 -13.26
C ARG A 89 -1.86 -7.71 -11.84
N MET A 90 -0.96 -7.24 -10.99
CA MET A 90 -0.90 -7.63 -9.58
C MET A 90 -2.14 -7.18 -8.83
N ARG A 91 -2.62 -5.94 -9.05
CA ARG A 91 -3.88 -5.42 -8.48
C ARG A 91 -5.08 -6.28 -8.88
N GLU A 92 -5.21 -6.60 -10.17
CA GLU A 92 -6.29 -7.47 -10.68
C GLU A 92 -6.30 -8.84 -10.01
N LEU A 93 -5.12 -9.47 -9.88
CA LEU A 93 -4.99 -10.78 -9.25
C LEU A 93 -5.29 -10.72 -7.75
N VAL A 94 -4.86 -9.66 -7.07
CA VAL A 94 -5.18 -9.44 -5.65
C VAL A 94 -6.69 -9.25 -5.47
N GLN A 95 -7.34 -8.37 -6.24
CA GLN A 95 -8.79 -8.17 -6.16
C GLN A 95 -9.56 -9.49 -6.37
N LYS A 96 -9.17 -10.27 -7.38
CA LYS A 96 -9.79 -11.57 -7.66
C LYS A 96 -9.66 -12.55 -6.49
N GLU A 97 -8.53 -12.51 -5.79
CA GLU A 97 -8.26 -13.38 -4.65
C GLU A 97 -9.06 -13.00 -3.40
N VAL A 98 -9.09 -11.72 -3.06
CA VAL A 98 -9.73 -11.25 -1.82
C VAL A 98 -11.24 -11.03 -1.96
N GLY A 99 -11.75 -10.98 -3.19
CA GLY A 99 -13.16 -10.77 -3.49
C GLY A 99 -13.59 -9.30 -3.43
N ASP A 100 -14.82 -9.02 -3.86
CA ASP A 100 -15.35 -7.66 -3.99
C ASP A 100 -15.70 -6.99 -2.65
N GLY A 101 -15.74 -7.77 -1.56
CA GLY A 101 -15.96 -7.26 -0.20
C GLY A 101 -14.74 -6.55 0.40
N VAL A 102 -13.56 -6.66 -0.24
CA VAL A 102 -12.33 -6.01 0.21
C VAL A 102 -12.02 -4.83 -0.69
N ARG A 103 -11.89 -3.64 -0.09
CA ARG A 103 -11.57 -2.41 -0.81
C ARG A 103 -10.08 -2.42 -1.20
N ILE A 104 -9.79 -2.07 -2.46
CA ILE A 104 -8.41 -1.91 -2.94
C ILE A 104 -8.09 -0.42 -3.12
N LEU A 105 -7.02 0.05 -2.48
CA LEU A 105 -6.44 1.38 -2.69
C LEU A 105 -5.17 1.23 -3.53
N ASP A 106 -5.05 2.04 -4.59
CA ASP A 106 -3.93 1.91 -5.53
C ASP A 106 -2.68 2.69 -5.10
N TYR A 107 -2.73 3.49 -4.03
CA TYR A 107 -1.59 4.25 -3.50
C TYR A 107 -1.79 4.57 -2.02
N THR A 108 -0.75 5.11 -1.37
CA THR A 108 -0.79 5.59 0.02
C THR A 108 -0.64 7.11 0.07
N HIS A 109 0.43 7.65 -0.53
CA HIS A 109 0.77 9.07 -0.57
C HIS A 109 1.14 9.56 -1.99
N ASP A 110 1.30 10.87 -2.18
CA ASP A 110 1.75 11.44 -3.46
C ASP A 110 3.24 11.25 -3.73
N ALA A 111 3.61 11.27 -5.01
CA ALA A 111 5.00 11.21 -5.44
C ALA A 111 5.72 12.54 -5.16
N GLY A 112 7.05 12.48 -5.03
CA GLY A 112 7.88 13.66 -4.76
C GLY A 112 8.05 13.98 -3.27
N PRO A 113 8.88 14.98 -2.92
CA PRO A 113 9.06 15.41 -1.53
C PRO A 113 7.75 15.90 -0.91
N GLU A 114 7.60 15.78 0.41
CA GLU A 114 6.44 16.34 1.10
C GLU A 114 6.46 17.88 0.99
N PRO A 115 5.30 18.54 0.78
CA PRO A 115 5.22 19.98 1.02
C PRO A 115 5.52 20.24 2.51
N GLU A 116 6.32 21.27 2.80
CA GLU A 116 6.88 21.59 4.14
C GLU A 116 5.84 21.98 5.23
N THR A 117 4.57 21.63 5.09
CA THR A 117 3.48 22.19 5.91
C THR A 117 3.19 21.46 7.23
N SER A 118 4.14 20.74 7.84
CA SER A 118 3.89 20.09 9.16
C SER A 118 5.06 20.12 10.13
N GLN A 119 5.80 21.23 10.16
CA GLN A 119 6.57 21.65 11.32
C GLN A 119 5.97 22.93 11.91
N LYS A 120 4.79 22.83 12.53
CA LYS A 120 4.31 23.80 13.51
C LYS A 120 3.52 23.07 14.59
#